data_AF-A0A523YIS7-F1
#
_entry.id   AF-A0A523YIS7-F1
#
_cell.length_a   1.000
_cell.length_b   1.000
_cell.length_c   1.000
_cell.angle_alpha   90.00
_cell.angle_beta   90.00
_cell.angle_gamma   90.00
#
_symmetry.space_group_name_H-M   'P 1'
#
loop_
_entity.id
_entity.type
_entity.pdbx_description
1 polymer ?
#
loop_
_entity_poly.entity_id
_entity_poly.type
_entity_poly.pdbx_seq_one_letter_code
_entity_poly.pdbx_strand_id
1 'polypeptide(L)'
;LLGYMGWGFIGGFAAGPLTLLLLPLLELSWHTASNFKLNRYADLQHPLMKDLLTKTPATYQHTMTVAYLAHAVGQAIGANTLLLRIGAYYHDIGKMADPEIFSENQSGWKNPHDDLDPQESARLIINHVTHGAKIALEMKLPEIVVGLILQHHGTQIVEYFYNKAVKTSQGDEVRKEDFRYPGPKPQSVEAAILMIVDAVEATYRSIEGPTREKIEKMIRLLIVKRVADGQFDECNLSTRYLARIVRVLVDSLEASFHSRVLYPWQEKGKKGK
;
A
#
# COMPACT_ATOMS: atom_id res chain seq x y z
N LEU A 1 -30.30 36.44 34.74
CA LEU A 1 -30.57 35.49 33.62
C LEU A 1 -30.09 36.03 32.26
N LEU A 2 -30.53 37.22 31.82
CA LEU A 2 -30.15 37.78 30.51
C LEU A 2 -28.63 37.90 30.29
N GLY A 3 -27.86 38.34 31.30
CA GLY A 3 -26.40 38.46 31.17
C GLY A 3 -25.71 37.11 30.92
N TYR A 4 -26.14 36.05 31.60
CA TYR A 4 -25.62 34.68 31.39
C TYR A 4 -25.98 34.14 30.00
N MET A 5 -27.18 34.46 29.50
CA MET A 5 -27.58 34.11 28.14
C MET A 5 -26.76 34.85 27.08
N GLY A 6 -26.42 36.12 27.31
CA GLY A 6 -25.54 36.91 26.44
C GLY A 6 -24.12 36.35 26.38
N TRP A 7 -23.54 35.99 27.53
CA TRP A 7 -22.24 35.32 27.58
C TRP A 7 -22.24 33.96 26.89
N GLY A 8 -23.32 33.18 27.03
CA GLY A 8 -23.48 31.91 26.32
C GLY A 8 -23.55 32.07 24.81
N PHE A 9 -24.26 33.09 24.31
CA PHE A 9 -24.36 33.38 22.88
C PHE A 9 -23.03 33.83 22.28
N ILE A 10 -22.34 34.76 22.96
CA ILE A 10 -21.02 35.25 22.53
C ILE A 10 -19.98 34.11 22.58
N GLY A 11 -19.99 33.31 23.64
CA GLY A 11 -19.10 32.16 23.78
C GLY A 11 -19.32 31.11 22.69
N GLY A 12 -20.57 30.78 22.37
CA GLY A 12 -20.91 29.83 21.30
C GLY A 12 -20.48 30.32 19.92
N PHE A 13 -20.69 31.62 19.62
CA PHE A 13 -20.26 32.22 18.36
C PHE A 13 -18.72 32.31 18.25
N ALA A 14 -18.03 32.64 19.34
CA ALA A 14 -16.58 32.73 19.37
C ALA A 14 -15.88 31.36 19.36
N ALA A 15 -16.52 30.32 19.90
CA ALA A 15 -15.91 28.99 20.05
C ALA A 15 -15.48 28.37 18.71
N GLY A 16 -16.29 28.49 17.66
CA GLY A 16 -15.96 27.94 16.33
C GLY A 16 -14.70 28.56 15.71
N PRO A 17 -14.65 29.90 15.52
CA PRO A 17 -13.46 30.59 15.04
C PRO A 17 -12.23 30.38 15.93
N LEU A 18 -12.41 30.41 17.25
CA LEU A 18 -11.31 30.20 18.20
C LEU A 18 -10.75 28.78 18.11
N THR A 19 -11.61 27.78 17.90
CA THR A 19 -11.19 26.40 17.65
C THR A 19 -10.36 26.29 16.37
N LEU A 20 -10.81 26.90 15.26
CA LEU A 20 -10.06 26.89 14.00
C LEU A 20 -8.71 27.61 14.11
N LEU A 21 -8.64 28.69 14.92
CA LEU A 21 -7.41 29.43 15.18
C LEU A 21 -6.42 28.64 16.06
N LEU A 22 -6.93 27.93 17.07
CA LEU A 22 -6.11 27.17 18.02
C LEU A 22 -5.76 25.77 17.54
N LEU A 23 -6.52 25.20 16.59
CA LEU A 23 -6.30 23.85 16.07
C LEU A 23 -4.87 23.64 15.53
N PRO A 24 -4.27 24.56 14.74
CA PRO A 24 -2.88 24.41 14.29
C PRO A 24 -1.86 24.38 15.44
N LEU A 25 -2.12 25.10 16.54
CA LEU A 25 -1.25 25.11 17.72
C LEU A 25 -1.37 23.81 18.52
N LEU A 26 -2.59 23.28 18.68
CA LEU A 26 -2.83 21.98 19.30
C LEU A 26 -2.20 20.86 18.45
N GLU A 27 -2.34 20.90 17.12
CA GLU A 27 -1.70 19.99 16.18
C GLU A 27 -0.17 20.10 16.11
N LEU A 28 0.44 21.14 16.70
CA LEU A 28 1.89 21.22 16.84
C LEU A 28 2.34 20.45 18.08
N SER A 29 1.50 20.40 19.13
CA SER A 29 1.77 19.66 20.38
C SER A 29 1.42 18.17 20.29
N TRP A 30 0.43 17.81 19.47
CA TRP A 30 0.14 16.42 19.12
C TRP A 30 0.64 16.17 17.71
N HIS A 31 1.56 15.21 17.51
CA HIS A 31 2.00 14.70 16.20
C HIS A 31 0.85 13.99 15.43
N THR A 32 -0.40 14.46 15.57
CA THR A 32 -1.57 13.95 14.88
C THR A 32 -1.68 14.64 13.53
N ALA A 33 -1.64 13.84 12.46
CA ALA A 33 -1.97 14.32 11.13
C ALA A 33 -3.47 14.61 11.07
N SER A 34 -3.88 15.86 11.29
CA SER A 34 -5.27 16.23 11.14
C SER A 34 -5.74 15.96 9.71
N ASN A 35 -7.04 15.74 9.55
CA ASN A 35 -7.65 15.56 8.23
C ASN A 35 -7.32 16.74 7.29
N PHE A 36 -7.11 17.94 7.83
CA PHE A 36 -6.71 19.11 7.05
C PHE A 36 -5.29 18.98 6.47
N LYS A 37 -4.31 18.52 7.27
CA LYS A 37 -2.95 18.23 6.78
C LYS A 37 -2.96 17.09 5.76
N LEU A 38 -3.72 16.02 6.02
CA LEU A 38 -3.83 14.86 5.13
C LEU A 38 -4.47 15.20 3.78
N ASN A 39 -5.54 16.00 3.77
CA ASN A 39 -6.27 16.34 2.54
C ASN A 39 -5.39 17.00 1.45
N ARG A 40 -4.30 17.67 1.84
CA ARG A 40 -3.33 18.25 0.88
C ARG A 40 -2.62 17.19 0.02
N TYR A 41 -2.45 15.98 0.57
CA TYR A 41 -1.76 14.87 -0.08
C TYR A 41 -2.73 13.94 -0.83
N ALA A 42 -4.04 14.18 -0.74
CA ALA A 42 -5.05 13.44 -1.48
C ALA A 42 -5.19 13.91 -2.95
N ASP A 43 -4.61 15.06 -3.30
CA ASP A 43 -4.63 15.61 -4.66
C ASP A 43 -3.62 14.89 -5.57
N LEU A 44 -4.11 14.24 -6.63
CA LEU A 44 -3.28 13.57 -7.62
C LEU A 44 -2.46 14.55 -8.49
N GLN A 45 -2.76 15.84 -8.43
CA GLN A 45 -1.94 16.88 -9.07
C GLN A 45 -0.70 17.27 -8.26
N HIS A 46 -0.54 16.70 -7.06
CA HIS A 46 0.66 16.88 -6.25
C HIS A 46 1.92 16.50 -7.05
N PRO A 47 3.02 17.29 -6.99
CA PRO A 47 4.22 17.06 -7.79
C PRO A 47 4.76 15.63 -7.70
N LEU A 48 4.75 15.05 -6.50
CA LEU A 48 5.23 13.69 -6.28
C LEU A 48 4.39 12.62 -7.01
N MET A 49 3.07 12.83 -7.16
CA MET A 49 2.21 11.91 -7.91
C MET A 49 2.40 12.05 -9.42
N LYS A 50 2.69 13.27 -9.89
CA LYS A 50 3.08 13.51 -11.30
C LYS A 50 4.41 12.86 -11.61
N ASP A 51 5.39 12.99 -10.72
CA ASP A 51 6.68 12.32 -10.83
C ASP A 51 6.51 10.79 -10.89
N LEU A 52 5.69 10.22 -10.00
CA LEU A 52 5.40 8.78 -9.99
C LEU A 52 4.77 8.32 -11.31
N LEU A 53 3.81 9.08 -11.84
CA LEU A 53 3.19 8.80 -13.14
C LEU A 53 4.19 8.87 -14.30
N THR A 54 5.05 9.88 -14.32
CA THR A 54 5.99 10.11 -15.42
C THR A 54 7.19 9.16 -15.38
N LYS A 55 7.75 8.89 -14.20
CA LYS A 55 8.96 8.07 -14.02
C LYS A 55 8.64 6.57 -13.98
N THR A 56 7.52 6.19 -13.37
CA THR A 56 7.13 4.79 -13.11
C THR A 56 5.62 4.58 -13.36
N PRO A 57 5.15 4.67 -14.62
CA PRO A 57 3.73 4.65 -14.95
C PRO A 57 3.01 3.36 -14.52
N ALA A 58 3.70 2.22 -14.54
CA ALA A 58 3.12 0.95 -14.11
C ALA A 58 2.95 0.88 -12.58
N THR A 59 3.95 1.32 -11.81
CA THR A 59 3.83 1.50 -10.36
C THR A 59 2.72 2.50 -10.00
N TYR A 60 2.57 3.58 -10.76
CA TYR A 60 1.45 4.52 -10.57
C TYR A 60 0.09 3.83 -10.76
N GLN A 61 -0.09 3.02 -11.81
CA GLN A 61 -1.33 2.29 -12.03
C GLN A 61 -1.61 1.27 -10.90
N HIS A 62 -0.59 0.52 -10.47
CA HIS A 62 -0.67 -0.36 -9.31
C HIS A 62 -1.15 0.41 -8.07
N THR A 63 -0.49 1.52 -7.76
CA THR A 63 -0.83 2.41 -6.65
C THR A 63 -2.29 2.89 -6.68
N MET A 64 -2.83 3.22 -7.86
CA MET A 64 -4.24 3.64 -7.99
C MET A 64 -5.22 2.50 -7.69
N THR A 65 -4.91 1.27 -8.12
CA THR A 65 -5.71 0.08 -7.81
C THR A 65 -5.64 -0.23 -6.31
N VAL A 66 -4.45 -0.21 -5.72
CA VAL A 66 -4.25 -0.39 -4.26
C VAL A 66 -5.05 0.65 -3.48
N ALA A 67 -5.03 1.92 -3.89
CA ALA A 67 -5.80 2.98 -3.23
C ALA A 67 -7.31 2.72 -3.29
N TYR A 68 -7.84 2.25 -4.42
CA TYR A 68 -9.25 1.88 -4.56
C TYR A 68 -9.64 0.71 -3.64
N LEU A 69 -8.87 -0.38 -3.68
CA LEU A 69 -9.13 -1.58 -2.88
C LEU A 69 -8.99 -1.31 -1.38
N ALA A 70 -7.94 -0.58 -0.97
CA ALA A 70 -7.71 -0.19 0.41
C ALA A 70 -8.83 0.72 0.93
N HIS A 71 -9.32 1.64 0.09
CA HIS A 71 -10.47 2.47 0.45
C HIS A 71 -11.73 1.62 0.70
N ALA A 72 -12.06 0.70 -0.21
CA ALA A 72 -13.22 -0.17 -0.08
C ALA A 72 -13.14 -1.03 1.20
N VAL A 73 -11.97 -1.61 1.48
CA VAL A 73 -11.70 -2.37 2.71
C VAL A 73 -11.85 -1.48 3.94
N GLY A 74 -11.24 -0.29 3.93
CA GLY A 74 -11.31 0.66 5.03
C GLY A 74 -12.74 1.07 5.37
N GLN A 75 -13.57 1.33 4.36
CA GLN A 75 -15.00 1.65 4.54
C GLN A 75 -15.74 0.50 5.24
N ALA A 76 -15.51 -0.75 4.82
CA ALA A 76 -16.23 -1.91 5.33
C ALA A 76 -15.88 -2.28 6.79
N ILE A 77 -14.68 -1.91 7.26
CA ILE A 77 -14.23 -2.21 8.62
C ILE A 77 -14.20 -0.99 9.54
N GLY A 78 -14.42 0.21 9.02
CA GLY A 78 -14.43 1.47 9.77
C GLY A 78 -13.03 2.05 10.03
N ALA A 79 -12.05 1.75 9.18
CA ALA A 79 -10.69 2.30 9.27
C ALA A 79 -10.63 3.71 8.64
N ASN A 80 -9.52 4.43 8.84
CA ASN A 80 -9.33 5.76 8.27
C ASN A 80 -9.10 5.67 6.75
N THR A 81 -10.17 5.86 5.98
CA THR A 81 -10.18 5.72 4.53
C THR A 81 -9.41 6.81 3.79
N LEU A 82 -9.30 8.01 4.36
CA LEU A 82 -8.47 9.09 3.81
C LEU A 82 -6.99 8.73 3.93
N LEU A 83 -6.59 8.27 5.12
CA LEU A 83 -5.23 7.83 5.38
C LEU A 83 -4.85 6.63 4.50
N LEU A 84 -5.74 5.65 4.32
CA LEU A 84 -5.50 4.51 3.43
C LEU A 84 -5.27 4.92 1.98
N ARG A 85 -6.07 5.86 1.46
CA ARG A 85 -5.89 6.37 0.09
C ARG A 85 -4.55 7.07 -0.07
N ILE A 86 -4.22 7.96 0.87
CA ILE A 86 -2.94 8.70 0.85
C ILE A 86 -1.77 7.73 1.02
N GLY A 87 -1.83 6.81 1.98
CA GLY A 87 -0.83 5.78 2.20
C GLY A 87 -0.59 4.97 0.93
N ALA A 88 -1.66 4.51 0.27
CA ALA A 88 -1.56 3.83 -1.01
C ALA A 88 -0.92 4.71 -2.09
N TYR A 89 -1.29 5.99 -2.22
CA TYR A 89 -0.68 6.90 -3.20
C TYR A 89 0.85 6.99 -3.09
N TYR A 90 1.37 6.89 -1.87
CA TYR A 90 2.79 7.13 -1.63
C TYR A 90 3.60 5.90 -1.23
N HIS A 91 2.99 4.74 -0.97
CA HIS A 91 3.69 3.57 -0.41
C HIS A 91 4.92 3.14 -1.23
N ASP A 92 4.82 3.29 -2.55
CA ASP A 92 5.77 2.76 -3.53
C ASP A 92 6.65 3.82 -4.21
N ILE A 93 6.62 5.07 -3.73
CA ILE A 93 7.35 6.19 -4.37
C ILE A 93 8.86 5.99 -4.43
N GLY A 94 9.42 5.15 -3.55
CA GLY A 94 10.84 4.83 -3.57
C GLY A 94 11.27 4.07 -4.83
N LYS A 95 10.34 3.39 -5.53
CA LYS A 95 10.62 2.73 -6.81
C LYS A 95 11.04 3.70 -7.91
N MET A 96 10.72 5.00 -7.77
CA MET A 96 11.19 6.04 -8.69
C MET A 96 12.71 6.24 -8.69
N ALA A 97 13.41 5.81 -7.62
CA ALA A 97 14.86 5.93 -7.54
C ALA A 97 15.54 5.03 -8.58
N ASP A 98 15.05 3.80 -8.73
CA ASP A 98 15.60 2.79 -9.63
C ASP A 98 14.48 2.02 -10.37
N PRO A 99 13.75 2.64 -11.32
CA PRO A 99 12.57 2.05 -11.95
C PRO A 99 12.80 0.67 -12.58
N GLU A 100 13.95 0.47 -13.21
CA GLU A 100 14.28 -0.73 -13.98
C GLU A 100 14.45 -1.99 -13.11
N ILE A 101 14.69 -1.82 -11.81
CA ILE A 101 14.74 -2.92 -10.83
C ILE A 101 13.35 -3.57 -10.66
N PHE A 102 12.27 -2.81 -10.85
CA PHE A 102 10.92 -3.29 -10.57
C PHE A 102 10.26 -3.83 -11.83
N SER A 103 9.88 -5.11 -11.79
CA SER A 103 9.38 -5.87 -12.95
C SER A 103 8.21 -5.20 -13.68
N GLU A 104 7.33 -4.50 -12.97
CA GLU A 104 6.19 -3.81 -13.56
C GLU A 104 6.59 -2.63 -14.46
N ASN A 105 7.77 -2.04 -14.24
CA ASN A 105 8.28 -0.90 -15.01
C ASN A 105 9.26 -1.33 -16.12
N GLN A 106 9.61 -2.61 -16.20
CA GLN A 106 10.53 -3.12 -17.22
C GLN A 106 9.86 -3.14 -18.60
N SER A 107 10.47 -2.47 -19.58
CA SER A 107 9.93 -2.32 -20.95
C SER A 107 10.37 -3.43 -21.92
N GLY A 108 10.35 -4.69 -21.48
CA GLY A 108 10.68 -5.86 -22.33
C GLY A 108 12.17 -6.06 -22.62
N TRP A 109 13.05 -5.38 -21.87
CA TRP A 109 14.50 -5.60 -21.89
C TRP A 109 14.90 -6.77 -20.98
N LYS A 110 16.18 -7.16 -21.01
CA LYS A 110 16.74 -8.16 -20.09
C LYS A 110 16.49 -7.73 -18.64
N ASN A 111 16.02 -8.64 -17.80
CA ASN A 111 15.77 -8.35 -16.39
C ASN A 111 17.11 -8.16 -15.67
N PRO A 112 17.38 -7.00 -15.04
CA PRO A 112 18.66 -6.74 -14.35
C PRO A 112 18.96 -7.79 -13.26
N HIS A 113 17.94 -8.40 -12.67
CA HIS A 113 18.09 -9.45 -11.67
C HIS A 113 18.63 -10.79 -12.19
N ASP A 114 18.71 -10.97 -13.51
CA ASP A 114 19.27 -12.18 -14.11
C ASP A 114 20.80 -12.23 -13.94
N ASP A 115 21.46 -11.06 -13.92
CA ASP A 115 22.92 -10.93 -13.81
C ASP A 115 23.41 -10.63 -12.39
N LEU A 116 22.49 -10.46 -11.44
CA LEU A 116 22.82 -10.10 -10.06
C LEU A 116 22.78 -11.31 -9.13
N ASP A 117 23.64 -11.25 -8.11
CA ASP A 117 23.53 -12.12 -6.95
C ASP A 117 22.13 -11.97 -6.30
N PRO A 118 21.49 -13.06 -5.83
CA PRO A 118 20.16 -12.96 -5.23
C PRO A 118 20.10 -12.04 -4.00
N GLN A 119 21.15 -12.00 -3.17
CA GLN A 119 21.20 -11.11 -2.02
C GLN A 119 21.23 -9.64 -2.47
N GLU A 120 22.01 -9.34 -3.51
CA GLU A 120 22.06 -7.98 -4.08
C GLU A 120 20.72 -7.58 -4.69
N SER A 121 20.07 -8.49 -5.41
CA SER A 121 18.72 -8.26 -5.94
C SER A 121 17.69 -7.98 -4.84
N ALA A 122 17.73 -8.76 -3.76
CA ALA A 122 16.87 -8.53 -2.60
C ALA A 122 17.14 -7.17 -1.97
N ARG A 123 18.42 -6.78 -1.81
CA ARG A 123 18.83 -5.50 -1.27
C ARG A 123 18.28 -4.33 -2.09
N LEU A 124 18.41 -4.37 -3.42
CA LEU A 124 17.89 -3.34 -4.32
C LEU A 124 16.37 -3.20 -4.21
N ILE A 125 15.66 -4.33 -4.13
CA ILE A 125 14.21 -4.31 -3.92
C ILE A 125 13.87 -3.74 -2.55
N ILE A 126 14.52 -4.18 -1.47
CA ILE A 126 14.23 -3.72 -0.10
C ILE A 126 14.44 -2.19 0.04
N ASN A 127 15.44 -1.63 -0.65
CA ASN A 127 15.78 -0.21 -0.57
C ASN A 127 14.67 0.74 -1.02
N HIS A 128 13.66 0.30 -1.79
CA HIS A 128 12.56 1.20 -2.16
C HIS A 128 11.80 1.72 -0.93
N VAL A 129 11.76 0.95 0.16
CA VAL A 129 11.08 1.37 1.39
C VAL A 129 11.82 2.55 2.04
N THR A 130 13.14 2.45 2.17
CA THR A 130 13.98 3.49 2.78
C THR A 130 14.10 4.72 1.87
N HIS A 131 14.24 4.53 0.56
CA HIS A 131 14.20 5.61 -0.42
C HIS A 131 12.84 6.31 -0.41
N GLY A 132 11.74 5.56 -0.34
CA GLY A 132 10.40 6.12 -0.29
C GLY A 132 10.19 6.97 0.95
N ALA A 133 10.63 6.51 2.12
CA ALA A 133 10.55 7.28 3.36
C ALA A 133 11.39 8.57 3.28
N LYS A 134 12.59 8.52 2.70
CA LYS A 134 13.43 9.71 2.49
C LYS A 134 12.74 10.73 1.59
N ILE A 135 12.23 10.31 0.43
CA ILE A 135 11.50 11.19 -0.49
C ILE A 135 10.26 11.79 0.19
N ALA A 136 9.53 10.97 0.96
CA ALA A 136 8.34 11.44 1.69
C ALA A 136 8.69 12.54 2.71
N LEU A 137 9.78 12.36 3.47
CA LEU A 137 10.26 13.37 4.43
C LEU A 137 10.72 14.66 3.75
N GLU A 138 11.46 14.56 2.64
CA GLU A 138 11.90 15.71 1.84
C GLU A 138 10.69 16.50 1.29
N MET A 139 9.64 15.78 0.89
CA MET A 139 8.37 16.33 0.42
C MET A 139 7.40 16.70 1.56
N LYS A 140 7.88 16.64 2.81
CA LYS A 140 7.16 17.02 4.04
C LYS A 140 5.85 16.24 4.24
N LEU A 141 5.75 15.01 3.74
CA LEU A 141 4.60 14.16 4.01
C LEU A 141 4.46 13.96 5.53
N PRO A 142 3.22 13.85 6.06
CA PRO A 142 3.00 13.62 7.48
C PRO A 142 3.66 12.31 7.93
N GLU A 143 4.20 12.28 9.15
CA GLU A 143 4.90 11.11 9.71
C GLU A 143 4.06 9.83 9.66
N ILE A 144 2.74 9.93 9.84
CA ILE A 144 1.84 8.78 9.72
C ILE A 144 1.84 8.16 8.32
N VAL A 145 2.01 8.96 7.26
CA VAL A 145 2.11 8.49 5.87
C VAL A 145 3.49 7.89 5.61
N VAL A 146 4.55 8.53 6.12
CA VAL A 146 5.91 7.96 6.11
C VAL A 146 5.94 6.60 6.80
N GLY A 147 5.22 6.46 7.92
CA GLY A 147 5.05 5.20 8.62
C GLY A 147 4.40 4.11 7.76
N LEU A 148 3.38 4.45 6.97
CA LEU A 148 2.76 3.50 6.03
C LEU A 148 3.73 3.04 4.94
N ILE A 149 4.59 3.93 4.42
CA ILE A 149 5.67 3.56 3.49
C ILE A 149 6.62 2.57 4.16
N LEU A 150 7.07 2.82 5.38
CA LEU A 150 8.00 1.93 6.08
C LEU A 150 7.39 0.55 6.41
N GLN A 151 6.09 0.50 6.68
CA GLN A 151 5.41 -0.67 7.24
C GLN A 151 4.71 -1.56 6.21
N HIS A 152 4.51 -1.12 4.96
CA HIS A 152 3.63 -1.85 4.02
C HIS A 152 4.14 -3.24 3.64
N HIS A 153 5.44 -3.51 3.76
CA HIS A 153 6.00 -4.87 3.68
C HIS A 153 6.39 -5.47 5.04
N GLY A 154 6.26 -4.71 6.13
CA GLY A 154 6.65 -5.12 7.47
C GLY A 154 8.06 -5.70 7.50
N THR A 155 8.21 -6.91 8.03
CA THR A 155 9.49 -7.64 8.03
C THR A 155 9.47 -8.84 7.09
N GLN A 156 8.63 -8.84 6.06
CA GLN A 156 8.47 -9.99 5.17
C GLN A 156 9.79 -10.36 4.48
N ILE A 157 9.93 -11.62 4.09
CA ILE A 157 11.07 -12.08 3.28
C ILE A 157 10.77 -11.82 1.80
N VAL A 158 11.75 -11.34 1.04
CA VAL A 158 11.71 -11.32 -0.43
C VAL A 158 11.88 -12.76 -0.94
N GLU A 159 10.79 -13.54 -0.89
CA GLU A 159 10.78 -15.01 -1.03
C GLU A 159 11.49 -15.50 -2.30
N TYR A 160 11.31 -14.82 -3.44
CA TYR A 160 11.89 -15.24 -4.71
C TYR A 160 13.42 -15.31 -4.65
N PHE A 161 14.06 -14.23 -4.17
CA PHE A 161 15.51 -14.14 -4.11
C PHE A 161 16.12 -14.97 -2.98
N TYR A 162 15.43 -15.08 -1.83
CA TYR A 162 15.84 -16.02 -0.78
C TYR A 162 15.86 -17.46 -1.30
N ASN A 163 14.80 -17.89 -1.99
CA ASN A 163 14.73 -19.23 -2.55
C ASN A 163 15.76 -19.45 -3.69
N LYS A 164 16.06 -18.41 -4.48
CA LYS A 164 17.14 -18.46 -5.48
C LYS A 164 18.49 -18.66 -4.79
N ALA A 165 18.79 -17.91 -3.73
CA ALA A 165 20.02 -18.03 -2.94
C ALA A 165 20.20 -19.42 -2.33
N VAL A 166 19.16 -19.98 -1.68
CA VAL A 166 19.19 -21.33 -1.09
C VAL A 166 19.48 -22.41 -2.14
N LYS A 167 18.97 -22.25 -3.36
CA LYS A 167 19.24 -23.20 -4.46
C LYS A 167 20.67 -23.09 -4.98
N THR A 168 21.26 -21.89 -4.95
CA THR A 168 22.62 -21.63 -5.47
C THR A 168 23.72 -21.81 -4.43
N SER A 169 23.39 -21.88 -3.13
CA SER A 169 24.38 -21.91 -2.04
C SER A 169 25.15 -23.23 -1.89
N GLN A 170 24.85 -24.26 -2.69
CA GLN A 170 25.55 -25.56 -2.70
C GLN A 170 25.73 -26.23 -1.31
N GLY A 171 24.89 -25.90 -0.34
CA GLY A 171 24.96 -26.43 1.04
C GLY A 171 25.39 -25.42 2.09
N ASP A 172 25.82 -24.22 1.70
CA ASP A 172 26.07 -23.12 2.63
C ASP A 172 24.75 -22.59 3.20
N GLU A 173 24.79 -22.22 4.49
CA GLU A 173 23.65 -21.66 5.20
C GLU A 173 23.33 -20.24 4.70
N VAL A 174 22.14 -20.07 4.11
CA VAL A 174 21.62 -18.76 3.69
C VAL A 174 20.82 -18.15 4.83
N ARG A 175 21.29 -17.00 5.32
CA ARG A 175 20.63 -16.25 6.39
C ARG A 175 19.35 -15.60 5.86
N LYS A 176 18.21 -15.86 6.51
CA LYS A 176 16.90 -15.29 6.09
C LYS A 176 16.83 -13.79 6.29
N GLU A 177 17.55 -13.28 7.30
CA GLU A 177 17.57 -11.89 7.73
C GLU A 177 18.10 -10.97 6.63
N ASP A 178 19.01 -11.46 5.80
CA ASP A 178 19.58 -10.72 4.67
C ASP A 178 18.57 -10.48 3.53
N PHE A 179 17.39 -11.13 3.60
CA PHE A 179 16.32 -11.04 2.62
C PHE A 179 15.03 -10.47 3.24
N ARG A 180 15.06 -10.01 4.51
CA ARG A 180 13.89 -9.40 5.15
C ARG A 180 13.88 -7.89 4.95
N TYR A 181 12.68 -7.34 4.75
CA TYR A 181 12.47 -5.90 4.92
C TYR A 181 12.81 -5.49 6.36
N PRO A 182 13.34 -4.27 6.57
CA PRO A 182 13.78 -3.81 7.90
C PRO A 182 12.61 -3.53 8.85
N GLY A 183 11.39 -3.43 8.34
CA GLY A 183 10.21 -3.08 9.12
C GLY A 183 10.13 -1.59 9.50
N PRO A 184 9.36 -1.26 10.55
CA PRO A 184 8.73 -2.18 11.50
C PRO A 184 7.55 -2.95 10.90
N LYS A 185 7.04 -3.98 11.61
CA LYS A 185 5.74 -4.60 11.29
C LYS A 185 4.63 -3.53 11.33
N PRO A 186 3.48 -3.75 10.66
CA PRO A 186 2.30 -2.91 10.81
C PRO A 186 2.02 -2.54 12.28
N GLN A 187 1.98 -1.23 12.55
CA GLN A 187 1.67 -0.65 13.88
C GLN A 187 0.20 -0.22 13.99
N SER A 188 -0.54 -0.27 12.88
CA SER A 188 -1.95 0.14 12.80
C SER A 188 -2.76 -0.79 11.91
N VAL A 189 -4.08 -0.73 12.05
CA VAL A 189 -5.01 -1.45 11.19
C VAL A 189 -4.87 -0.98 9.74
N GLU A 190 -4.64 0.31 9.52
CA GLU A 190 -4.43 0.88 8.18
C GLU A 190 -3.15 0.36 7.52
N ALA A 191 -2.04 0.24 8.26
CA ALA A 191 -0.80 -0.34 7.76
C ALA A 191 -0.99 -1.80 7.37
N ALA A 192 -1.73 -2.56 8.19
CA ALA A 192 -2.00 -3.96 7.89
C ALA A 192 -2.94 -4.14 6.68
N ILE A 193 -3.94 -3.27 6.51
CA ILE A 193 -4.78 -3.26 5.30
C ILE A 193 -3.90 -2.96 4.08
N LEU A 194 -3.06 -1.93 4.13
CA LEU A 194 -2.21 -1.56 3.01
C LEU A 194 -1.31 -2.71 2.59
N MET A 195 -0.66 -3.38 3.54
CA MET A 195 0.14 -4.59 3.32
C MET A 195 -0.64 -5.73 2.65
N ILE A 196 -1.89 -5.98 3.09
CA ILE A 196 -2.71 -7.04 2.51
C ILE A 196 -3.12 -6.67 1.08
N VAL A 197 -3.58 -5.44 0.88
CA VAL A 197 -4.12 -4.98 -0.39
C VAL A 197 -3.05 -4.91 -1.46
N ASP A 198 -1.87 -4.38 -1.14
CA ASP A 198 -0.70 -4.34 -2.04
C ASP A 198 -0.41 -5.73 -2.61
N ALA A 199 -0.23 -6.72 -1.74
CA ALA A 199 0.09 -8.07 -2.19
C ALA A 199 -1.06 -8.77 -2.92
N VAL A 200 -2.31 -8.48 -2.54
CA VAL A 200 -3.48 -9.00 -3.26
C VAL A 200 -3.52 -8.44 -4.68
N GLU A 201 -3.29 -7.14 -4.87
CA GLU A 201 -3.25 -6.50 -6.19
C GLU A 201 -2.13 -7.09 -7.04
N ALA A 202 -0.90 -7.13 -6.51
CA ALA A 202 0.26 -7.64 -7.21
C ALA A 202 0.10 -9.12 -7.61
N THR A 203 -0.43 -9.95 -6.71
CA THR A 203 -0.67 -11.37 -7.00
C THR A 203 -1.80 -11.54 -8.01
N TYR A 204 -2.89 -10.78 -7.88
CA TYR A 204 -4.06 -10.88 -8.75
C TYR A 204 -3.74 -10.62 -10.22
N ARG A 205 -2.81 -9.69 -10.52
CA ARG A 205 -2.36 -9.39 -11.89
C ARG A 205 -1.80 -10.61 -12.64
N SER A 206 -1.30 -11.61 -11.91
CA SER A 206 -0.71 -12.83 -12.46
C SER A 206 -1.69 -14.01 -12.58
N ILE A 207 -2.95 -13.85 -12.13
CA ILE A 207 -3.93 -14.94 -12.14
C ILE A 207 -4.58 -15.08 -13.53
N GLU A 208 -4.39 -16.24 -14.15
CA GLU A 208 -5.09 -16.62 -15.38
C GLU A 208 -6.50 -17.17 -15.11
N GLY A 209 -7.50 -16.60 -15.80
CA GLY A 209 -8.91 -16.98 -15.67
C GLY A 209 -9.41 -16.89 -14.22
N PRO A 210 -9.45 -15.68 -13.63
CA PRO A 210 -9.83 -15.46 -12.24
C PRO A 210 -11.32 -15.77 -12.06
N THR A 211 -11.61 -16.83 -11.30
CA THR A 211 -12.95 -17.12 -10.78
C THR A 211 -13.03 -16.63 -9.34
N ARG A 212 -14.25 -16.32 -8.86
CA ARG A 212 -14.47 -15.91 -7.46
C ARG A 212 -13.78 -16.82 -6.44
N GLU A 213 -13.87 -18.14 -6.64
CA GLU A 213 -13.23 -19.14 -5.78
C GLU A 213 -11.69 -19.05 -5.81
N LYS A 214 -11.08 -18.92 -7.00
CA LYS A 214 -9.62 -18.75 -7.13
C LYS A 214 -9.15 -17.47 -6.44
N ILE A 215 -9.89 -16.37 -6.61
CA ILE A 215 -9.61 -15.08 -5.98
C ILE A 215 -9.65 -15.22 -4.45
N GLU A 216 -10.73 -15.80 -3.92
CA GLU A 216 -10.89 -15.98 -2.47
C GLU A 216 -9.77 -16.85 -1.89
N LYS A 217 -9.44 -17.96 -2.55
CA LYS A 217 -8.36 -18.86 -2.12
C LYS A 217 -7.01 -18.14 -2.10
N MET A 218 -6.71 -17.34 -3.12
CA MET A 218 -5.48 -16.55 -3.18
C MET A 218 -5.39 -15.54 -2.04
N ILE A 219 -6.45 -14.74 -1.82
CA ILE A 219 -6.47 -13.72 -0.75
C ILE A 219 -6.29 -14.38 0.63
N ARG A 220 -7.00 -15.49 0.88
CA ARG A 220 -6.87 -16.24 2.14
C ARG A 220 -5.46 -16.77 2.35
N LEU A 221 -4.82 -17.30 1.30
CA LEU A 221 -3.45 -17.79 1.39
C LEU A 221 -2.48 -16.65 1.74
N LEU A 222 -2.60 -15.48 1.10
CA LEU A 222 -1.78 -14.32 1.39
C LEU A 222 -1.92 -13.82 2.83
N ILE A 223 -3.15 -13.84 3.37
CA ILE A 223 -3.42 -13.47 4.77
C ILE A 223 -2.84 -14.52 5.72
N VAL A 224 -3.06 -15.81 5.47
CA VAL A 224 -2.54 -16.89 6.33
C VAL A 224 -1.03 -16.88 6.39
N LYS A 225 -0.34 -16.66 5.25
CA LYS A 225 1.12 -16.49 5.22
C LYS A 225 1.60 -15.38 6.15
N ARG A 226 0.92 -14.21 6.14
CA ARG A 226 1.28 -13.05 6.98
C ARG A 226 1.01 -13.30 8.45
N VAL A 227 -0.10 -13.96 8.78
CA VAL A 227 -0.42 -14.38 10.15
C VAL A 227 0.66 -15.36 10.66
N ALA A 228 1.04 -16.34 9.84
CA ALA A 228 2.06 -17.33 10.20
C ALA A 228 3.46 -16.73 10.37
N ASP A 229 3.81 -15.67 9.61
CA ASP A 229 5.07 -14.91 9.77
C ASP A 229 4.97 -13.82 10.86
N GLY A 230 3.87 -13.76 11.62
CA GLY A 230 3.67 -12.80 12.72
C GLY A 230 3.58 -11.34 12.27
N GLN A 231 3.27 -11.05 11.00
CA GLN A 231 3.26 -9.67 10.48
C GLN A 231 2.23 -8.76 11.17
N PHE A 232 1.22 -9.34 11.84
CA PHE A 232 0.16 -8.56 12.50
C PHE A 232 0.29 -8.51 14.02
N ASP A 233 1.39 -9.02 14.60
CA ASP A 233 1.58 -9.11 16.06
C ASP A 233 1.63 -7.73 16.76
N GLU A 234 1.94 -6.67 16.00
CA GLU A 234 2.14 -5.32 16.51
C GLU A 234 0.99 -4.36 16.13
N CYS A 235 -0.15 -4.90 15.66
CA CYS A 235 -1.35 -4.12 15.37
C CYS A 235 -2.64 -4.81 15.84
N ASN A 236 -3.68 -4.01 16.08
CA ASN A 236 -4.97 -4.50 16.56
C ASN A 236 -5.89 -5.01 15.42
N LEU A 237 -5.42 -5.97 14.63
CA LEU A 237 -6.18 -6.55 13.51
C LEU A 237 -6.92 -7.83 13.95
N SER A 238 -8.23 -7.70 14.22
CA SER A 238 -9.05 -8.84 14.64
C SER A 238 -9.32 -9.84 13.50
N THR A 239 -9.57 -11.11 13.85
CA THR A 239 -10.01 -12.14 12.89
C THR A 239 -11.34 -11.80 12.21
N ARG A 240 -12.21 -11.02 12.88
CA ARG A 240 -13.43 -10.47 12.30
C ARG A 240 -13.12 -9.48 11.17
N TYR A 241 -12.10 -8.64 11.34
CA TYR A 241 -11.64 -7.75 10.27
C TYR A 241 -11.05 -8.53 9.11
N LEU A 242 -10.20 -9.54 9.36
CA LEU A 242 -9.67 -10.42 8.31
C LEU A 242 -10.79 -11.04 7.45
N ALA A 243 -11.85 -11.57 8.08
CA ALA A 243 -12.98 -12.13 7.35
C ALA A 243 -13.71 -11.10 6.47
N ARG A 244 -13.84 -9.85 6.94
CA ARG A 244 -14.43 -8.76 6.15
C ARG A 244 -13.53 -8.31 5.01
N ILE A 245 -12.21 -8.20 5.26
CA ILE A 245 -11.20 -7.87 4.26
C ILE A 245 -11.28 -8.86 3.09
N VAL A 246 -11.30 -10.16 3.38
CA VAL A 246 -11.44 -11.21 2.35
C VAL A 246 -12.68 -10.97 1.50
N ARG A 247 -13.85 -10.81 2.13
CA ARG A 247 -15.13 -10.64 1.42
C ARG A 247 -15.09 -9.43 0.49
N VAL A 248 -14.67 -8.28 1.01
CA VAL A 248 -14.65 -7.02 0.25
C VAL A 248 -13.69 -7.10 -0.92
N LEU A 249 -12.49 -7.66 -0.72
CA LEU A 249 -11.51 -7.81 -1.80
C LEU A 249 -11.98 -8.76 -2.89
N VAL A 250 -12.64 -9.88 -2.53
CA VAL A 250 -13.26 -10.77 -3.51
C VAL A 250 -14.31 -10.03 -4.34
N ASP A 251 -15.22 -9.31 -3.68
CA ASP A 251 -16.30 -8.56 -4.36
C ASP A 251 -15.73 -7.44 -5.26
N SER A 252 -14.74 -6.68 -4.79
CA SER A 252 -14.10 -5.60 -5.56
C SER A 252 -13.31 -6.10 -6.78
N LEU A 253 -12.58 -7.21 -6.64
CA LEU A 253 -11.83 -7.79 -7.75
C LEU A 253 -12.74 -8.46 -8.79
N GLU A 254 -13.80 -9.13 -8.34
CA GLU A 254 -14.80 -9.72 -9.23
C GLU A 254 -15.51 -8.63 -10.06
N ALA A 255 -15.93 -7.53 -9.42
CA ALA A 255 -16.56 -6.42 -10.11
C ALA A 255 -15.64 -5.75 -11.15
N SER A 256 -14.33 -5.74 -10.88
CA SER A 256 -13.30 -5.22 -11.80
C SER A 256 -13.07 -6.14 -13.01
N PHE A 257 -13.47 -7.41 -12.93
CA PHE A 257 -13.22 -8.44 -13.95
C PHE A 257 -14.44 -8.76 -14.83
N HIS A 258 -15.45 -7.88 -14.93
CA HIS A 258 -16.48 -8.08 -15.93
C HIS A 258 -15.86 -8.08 -17.33
N SER A 259 -15.76 -9.28 -17.92
CA SER A 259 -15.25 -9.50 -19.26
C SER A 259 -16.02 -8.58 -20.20
N ARG A 260 -15.33 -7.60 -20.79
CA ARG A 260 -15.89 -6.89 -21.94
C ARG A 260 -16.31 -7.97 -22.93
N VAL A 261 -17.56 -7.91 -23.40
CA VAL A 261 -18.06 -8.80 -24.46
C VAL A 261 -17.00 -8.82 -25.55
N LEU A 262 -16.42 -10.00 -25.79
CA LEU A 262 -15.44 -10.15 -26.85
C LEU A 262 -16.16 -9.85 -28.15
N TYR A 263 -15.66 -8.86 -28.86
CA TYR A 263 -16.26 -8.53 -30.13
C TYR A 263 -15.96 -9.65 -31.14
N PRO A 264 -16.86 -9.95 -32.10
CA PRO A 264 -16.71 -11.07 -33.03
C PRO A 264 -15.39 -11.12 -33.82
N TRP A 265 -14.70 -9.98 -33.98
CA TRP A 265 -13.39 -9.92 -34.62
C TRP A 265 -12.23 -10.41 -33.73
N GLN A 266 -12.40 -10.45 -32.40
CA GLN A 266 -11.41 -10.96 -31.44
C GLN A 266 -11.43 -12.49 -31.34
N GLU A 267 -12.53 -13.14 -31.72
CA GLU A 267 -12.64 -14.61 -31.72
C GLU A 267 -11.90 -15.27 -32.89
N LYS A 268 -11.78 -14.58 -34.03
CA LYS A 268 -11.16 -15.14 -35.24
C LYS A 268 -9.64 -15.35 -35.14
N GLY A 269 -8.97 -14.80 -34.12
CA GLY A 269 -7.52 -14.91 -33.93
C GLY A 269 -7.03 -16.16 -33.18
N LYS A 270 -7.93 -16.97 -32.58
CA LYS A 270 -7.55 -18.16 -31.77
C LYS A 270 -7.64 -19.49 -32.51
N LYS A 271 -8.04 -19.52 -33.78
CA LYS A 271 -8.14 -20.76 -34.60
C LYS A 271 -6.96 -20.99 -35.56
N GLY A 272 -5.80 -20.41 -35.29
CA GLY A 272 -4.63 -20.60 -36.16
C GLY A 272 -3.31 -20.28 -35.47
N LYS A 273 -2.96 -21.08 -34.46
CA LYS A 273 -1.58 -21.40 -34.06
C LYS A 273 -1.57 -22.79 -33.44
#